data_AF-A0A383V5P5-F1
#
_entry.id   AF-A0A383V5P5-F1
#
_cell.length_a   1.000
_cell.length_b   1.000
_cell.length_c   1.000
_cell.angle_alpha   90.00
_cell.angle_beta   90.00
_cell.angle_gamma   90.00
#
_symmetry.space_group_name_H-M   'P 1'
#
loop_
_entity.id
_entity.type
_entity.pdbx_description
1 polymer ?
#
loop_
_entity_poly.entity_id
_entity_poly.type
_entity_poly.pdbx_seq_one_letter_code
_entity_poly.pdbx_strand_id
1 'polypeptide(L)'
;MAAATSAAAVTTPASLEQLSRQQCTYTACYCEENVYHLLKHLIQAGGRPADSLFAVFISNSYETIPLWKQQASQRSDGLVVWDYHVVVLEVQQQQQQQQQQQQQQQQEQQQQQAEPLQQPAALVWDLDTVLAFPCSFQQYAQQALATDSMVLAPQYARCYRIVAAGPFLQRFASDRSHMRRPDGSWSSPPPGYPCIAAHDGCTNNLHCFRDMGTDTLDHAAREGTSNGGIAWPAAGRSGMTVCYGMVASWQDISSLASSCKYGIVLNEQQLVGALLGVEAV
;
A
#
# COMPACT_ATOMS: atom_id res chain seq x y z
N MET A 1 49.27 9.49 -42.16
CA MET A 1 48.02 9.95 -41.51
C MET A 1 46.94 8.93 -41.81
N ALA A 2 46.71 7.98 -40.91
CA ALA A 2 45.65 6.98 -41.02
C ALA A 2 44.63 7.27 -39.93
N ALA A 3 43.40 7.59 -40.33
CA ALA A 3 42.28 7.84 -39.43
C ALA A 3 41.69 6.49 -38.99
N ALA A 4 41.67 6.25 -37.68
CA ALA A 4 40.93 5.14 -37.09
C ALA A 4 39.49 5.58 -36.85
N THR A 5 38.56 4.94 -37.56
CA THR A 5 37.12 5.00 -37.32
C THR A 5 36.78 4.30 -36.01
N SER A 6 36.26 5.06 -35.04
CA SER A 6 35.69 4.54 -33.79
C SER A 6 34.35 3.87 -34.08
N ALA A 7 34.24 2.60 -33.70
CA ALA A 7 33.00 1.84 -33.70
C ALA A 7 32.06 2.39 -32.62
N ALA A 8 30.82 2.69 -33.01
CA ALA A 8 29.75 3.05 -32.10
C ALA A 8 29.45 1.87 -31.16
N ALA A 9 29.50 2.14 -29.86
CA ALA A 9 29.07 1.20 -28.84
C ALA A 9 27.56 0.94 -28.99
N VAL A 10 27.21 -0.32 -29.22
CA VAL A 10 25.85 -0.82 -29.17
C VAL A 10 25.34 -0.65 -27.75
N THR A 11 24.44 0.31 -27.52
CA THR A 11 23.73 0.47 -26.26
C THR A 11 22.74 -0.68 -26.09
N THR A 12 23.07 -1.57 -25.15
CA THR A 12 22.18 -2.56 -24.55
C THR A 12 20.93 -1.87 -23.97
N PRO A 13 19.71 -2.42 -24.11
CA PRO A 13 18.53 -1.81 -23.51
C PRO A 13 18.63 -1.87 -21.99
N ALA A 14 18.37 -0.74 -21.33
CA ALA A 14 18.44 -0.55 -19.90
C ALA A 14 17.63 -1.62 -19.15
N SER A 15 18.32 -2.43 -18.33
CA SER A 15 17.72 -3.04 -17.16
C SER A 15 17.12 -1.91 -16.31
N LEU A 16 15.85 -2.03 -15.90
CA LEU A 16 15.17 -1.09 -15.00
C LEU A 16 16.06 -0.80 -13.79
N GLU A 17 16.75 0.35 -13.77
CA GLU A 17 17.47 0.78 -12.58
C GLU A 17 16.44 0.96 -11.46
N GLN A 18 16.71 0.33 -10.33
CA GLN A 18 15.85 0.38 -9.16
C GLN A 18 15.79 1.82 -8.65
N LEU A 19 14.58 2.40 -8.62
CA LEU A 19 14.33 3.77 -8.15
C LEU A 19 14.92 3.99 -6.76
N SER A 20 15.82 4.95 -6.63
CA SER A 20 16.43 5.32 -5.35
C SER A 20 15.56 6.33 -4.58
N ARG A 21 15.66 6.31 -3.25
CA ARG A 21 14.92 7.21 -2.33
C ARG A 21 15.15 8.70 -2.67
N GLN A 22 16.37 9.05 -3.09
CA GLN A 22 16.77 10.43 -3.41
C GLN A 22 16.12 10.98 -4.69
N GLN A 23 15.61 10.11 -5.56
CA GLN A 23 14.91 10.50 -6.78
C GLN A 23 13.41 10.74 -6.56
N CYS A 24 12.89 10.40 -5.37
CA CYS A 24 11.49 10.56 -5.06
C CYS A 24 11.16 11.97 -4.56
N THR A 25 10.01 12.50 -4.98
CA THR A 25 9.40 13.67 -4.33
C THR A 25 9.14 13.34 -2.87
N TYR A 26 9.65 14.16 -1.96
CA TYR A 26 9.52 13.94 -0.53
C TYR A 26 9.35 15.27 0.23
N THR A 27 8.38 15.30 1.13
CA THR A 27 8.22 16.32 2.17
C THR A 27 7.87 15.64 3.49
N ALA A 28 8.64 15.92 4.55
CA ALA A 28 8.42 15.32 5.86
C ALA A 28 7.03 15.68 6.42
N CYS A 29 6.34 14.70 7.01
CA CYS A 29 4.95 14.79 7.51
C CYS A 29 3.85 14.94 6.44
N TYR A 30 4.16 14.70 5.16
CA TYR A 30 3.19 14.63 4.06
C TYR A 30 3.27 13.27 3.36
N CYS A 31 3.31 12.18 4.14
CA CYS A 31 3.49 10.82 3.64
C CYS A 31 2.41 10.41 2.61
N GLU A 32 1.19 10.90 2.77
CA GLU A 32 0.07 10.72 1.84
C GLU A 32 0.35 11.32 0.44
N GLU A 33 1.00 12.49 0.37
CA GLU A 33 1.38 13.11 -0.89
C GLU A 33 2.65 12.49 -1.46
N ASN A 34 3.60 12.12 -0.60
CA ASN A 34 4.82 11.42 -0.99
C ASN A 34 4.47 10.09 -1.68
N VAL A 35 3.51 9.33 -1.11
CA VAL A 35 2.98 8.10 -1.70
C VAL A 35 2.22 8.36 -2.99
N TYR A 36 1.42 9.42 -3.08
CA TYR A 36 0.76 9.80 -4.33
C TYR A 36 1.77 10.01 -5.47
N HIS A 37 2.84 10.77 -5.22
CA HIS A 37 3.88 11.01 -6.21
C HIS A 37 4.71 9.76 -6.52
N LEU A 38 5.02 8.95 -5.51
CA LEU A 38 5.73 7.69 -5.69
C LEU A 38 4.95 6.72 -6.58
N LEU A 39 3.64 6.57 -6.35
CA LEU A 39 2.78 5.75 -7.20
C LEU A 39 2.78 6.23 -8.65
N LYS A 40 2.67 7.54 -8.90
CA LYS A 40 2.77 8.08 -10.27
C LYS A 40 4.12 7.74 -10.90
N HIS A 41 5.20 7.88 -10.15
CA HIS A 41 6.54 7.58 -10.64
C HIS A 41 6.72 6.09 -10.96
N LEU A 42 6.31 5.20 -10.06
CA LEU A 42 6.41 3.74 -10.24
C LEU A 42 5.62 3.27 -11.47
N ILE A 43 4.44 3.85 -11.71
CA ILE A 43 3.60 3.51 -12.86
C ILE A 43 4.16 4.10 -14.16
N GLN A 44 4.47 5.40 -14.17
CA GLN A 44 4.80 6.12 -15.42
C GLN A 44 6.25 5.94 -15.86
N ALA A 45 7.20 5.99 -14.92
CA ALA A 45 8.62 5.88 -15.21
C ALA A 45 9.14 4.47 -14.95
N GLY A 46 8.63 3.80 -13.90
CA GLY A 46 9.04 2.45 -13.54
C GLY A 46 8.35 1.33 -14.34
N GLY A 47 7.31 1.66 -15.11
CA GLY A 47 6.54 0.68 -15.89
C GLY A 47 5.80 -0.37 -15.03
N ARG A 48 5.61 -0.10 -13.73
CA ARG A 48 4.90 -1.01 -12.82
C ARG A 48 3.40 -1.02 -13.14
N PRO A 49 2.76 -2.19 -13.24
CA PRO A 49 1.30 -2.28 -13.41
C PRO A 49 0.57 -1.60 -12.25
N ALA A 50 -0.40 -0.72 -12.55
CA ALA A 50 -1.12 0.03 -11.52
C ALA A 50 -1.97 -0.87 -10.60
N ASP A 51 -2.39 -2.04 -11.08
CA ASP A 51 -3.12 -3.07 -10.34
C ASP A 51 -2.23 -3.90 -9.41
N SER A 52 -0.91 -3.79 -9.55
CA SER A 52 0.07 -4.37 -8.62
C SER A 52 0.45 -3.43 -7.47
N LEU A 53 -0.04 -2.19 -7.47
CA LEU A 53 0.37 -1.14 -6.53
C LEU A 53 -0.81 -0.65 -5.68
N PHE A 54 -0.52 -0.43 -4.40
CA PHE A 54 -1.51 -0.02 -3.41
C PHE A 54 -0.95 1.08 -2.51
N ALA A 55 -1.74 2.12 -2.25
CA ALA A 55 -1.50 3.02 -1.12
C ALA A 55 -2.05 2.35 0.14
N VAL A 56 -1.22 2.28 1.18
CA VAL A 56 -1.58 1.68 2.47
C VAL A 56 -1.50 2.75 3.54
N PHE A 57 -2.67 3.20 4.02
CA PHE A 57 -2.77 4.06 5.19
C PHE A 57 -2.73 3.18 6.43
N ILE A 58 -1.89 3.55 7.40
CA ILE A 58 -1.72 2.86 8.67
C ILE A 58 -2.11 3.84 9.77
N SER A 59 -3.14 3.49 10.54
CA SER A 59 -3.69 4.32 11.62
C SER A 59 -4.54 3.47 12.55
N ASN A 60 -5.23 4.09 13.50
CA ASN A 60 -6.29 3.49 14.30
C ASN A 60 -7.25 4.58 14.79
N SER A 61 -8.30 4.19 15.52
CA SER A 61 -9.28 5.15 16.07
C SER A 61 -8.71 6.09 17.14
N TYR A 62 -7.51 5.81 17.64
CA TYR A 62 -6.83 6.63 18.65
C TYR A 62 -5.80 7.57 18.01
N GLU A 63 -5.58 7.48 16.69
CA GLU A 63 -4.51 8.18 15.97
C GLU A 63 -3.17 8.06 16.71
N THR A 64 -2.83 6.84 17.12
CA THR A 64 -1.57 6.55 17.83
C THR A 64 -1.04 5.18 17.41
N ILE A 65 -0.25 5.12 16.36
CA ILE A 65 0.35 3.88 15.85
C ILE A 65 1.88 3.90 15.95
N PRO A 66 2.49 2.88 16.58
CA PRO A 66 3.94 2.78 16.65
C PRO A 66 4.51 2.14 15.39
N LEU A 67 5.52 2.79 14.81
CA LEU A 67 6.38 2.25 13.76
C LEU A 67 7.85 2.37 14.14
N TRP A 68 8.59 1.28 13.96
CA TRP A 68 10.03 1.22 14.16
C TRP A 68 10.78 1.49 12.85
N LYS A 69 12.10 1.67 12.97
CA LYS A 69 12.98 1.92 11.83
C LYS A 69 12.55 3.17 11.04
N GLN A 70 12.17 4.24 11.72
CA GLN A 70 11.72 5.49 11.11
C GLN A 70 12.82 6.56 11.17
N GLN A 71 13.06 7.27 10.08
CA GLN A 71 14.07 8.34 9.94
C GLN A 71 13.82 9.51 10.89
N ALA A 72 12.57 9.80 11.22
CA ALA A 72 12.20 10.88 12.14
C ALA A 72 12.56 10.58 13.60
N SER A 73 12.88 9.33 13.95
CA SER A 73 13.21 8.97 15.33
C SER A 73 14.61 9.42 15.73
N GLN A 74 14.75 9.95 16.94
CA GLN A 74 16.05 10.18 17.60
C GLN A 74 16.46 8.99 18.49
N ARG A 75 15.62 7.97 18.60
CA ARG A 75 15.88 6.79 19.43
C ARG A 75 16.68 5.76 18.65
N SER A 76 17.52 4.99 19.33
CA SER A 76 18.31 3.91 18.71
C SER A 76 17.47 2.77 18.13
N ASP A 77 16.25 2.57 18.65
CA ASP A 77 15.30 1.59 18.12
C ASP A 77 14.52 2.11 16.90
N GLY A 78 14.60 3.40 16.60
CA GLY A 78 13.92 4.02 15.48
C GLY A 78 12.40 4.15 15.66
N LEU A 79 11.89 4.08 16.89
CA LEU A 79 10.45 4.19 17.16
C LEU A 79 9.93 5.62 16.95
N VAL A 80 8.81 5.73 16.23
CA VAL A 80 7.95 6.92 16.13
C VAL A 80 6.51 6.49 16.37
N VAL A 81 5.76 7.29 17.13
CA VAL A 81 4.31 7.13 17.27
C VAL A 81 3.65 8.15 16.37
N TRP A 82 3.02 7.67 15.31
CA TRP A 82 2.34 8.48 14.31
C TRP A 82 0.85 8.60 14.61
N ASP A 83 0.25 9.70 14.18
CA ASP A 83 -1.22 9.82 14.07
C ASP A 83 -1.74 8.97 12.91
N TYR A 84 -1.02 8.98 11.78
CA TYR A 84 -1.14 8.01 10.70
C TYR A 84 0.16 7.99 9.89
N HIS A 85 0.38 6.93 9.12
CA HIS A 85 1.46 6.85 8.15
C HIS A 85 0.98 6.25 6.84
N VAL A 86 1.63 6.55 5.72
CA VAL A 86 1.27 6.00 4.41
C VAL A 86 2.49 5.42 3.71
N VAL A 87 2.35 4.20 3.19
CA VAL A 87 3.38 3.50 2.41
C VAL A 87 2.81 2.99 1.09
N VAL A 88 3.67 2.68 0.12
CA VAL A 88 3.26 1.89 -1.06
C VAL A 88 3.52 0.42 -0.80
N LEU A 89 2.53 -0.40 -1.10
CA LEU A 89 2.65 -1.85 -1.18
C LEU A 89 2.59 -2.27 -2.66
N GLU A 90 3.63 -2.93 -3.14
CA GLU A 90 3.68 -3.57 -4.45
C GLU A 90 3.49 -5.08 -4.26
N VAL A 91 2.51 -5.69 -4.93
CA VAL A 91 2.27 -7.12 -4.88
C VAL A 91 2.30 -7.70 -6.29
N GLN A 92 3.32 -8.51 -6.57
CA GLN A 92 3.53 -9.11 -7.87
C GLN A 92 2.70 -10.39 -7.99
N GLN A 93 1.78 -10.41 -8.94
CA GLN A 93 1.04 -11.62 -9.28
C GLN A 93 1.96 -12.58 -10.04
N GLN A 94 2.09 -13.83 -9.58
CA GLN A 94 2.93 -14.86 -10.20
C GLN A 94 2.32 -15.44 -11.50
N GLN A 95 1.78 -14.60 -12.40
CA GLN A 95 1.05 -15.10 -13.58
C GLN A 95 1.93 -15.66 -14.71
N GLN A 96 3.26 -15.52 -14.68
CA GLN A 96 4.13 -16.04 -15.76
C GLN A 96 4.96 -17.28 -15.40
N GLN A 97 5.24 -17.55 -14.12
CA GLN A 97 5.98 -18.76 -13.74
C GLN A 97 5.11 -20.01 -13.81
N GLN A 98 3.80 -19.91 -13.54
CA GLN A 98 2.90 -21.06 -13.62
C GLN A 98 2.68 -21.58 -15.05
N GLN A 99 2.68 -20.75 -16.09
CA GLN A 99 2.54 -21.24 -17.47
C GLN A 99 3.83 -21.93 -17.97
N GLN A 100 5.01 -21.44 -17.58
CA GLN A 100 6.28 -22.10 -17.92
C GLN A 100 6.54 -23.34 -17.07
N GLN A 101 6.20 -23.31 -15.78
CA GLN A 101 6.27 -24.47 -14.90
C GLN A 101 5.21 -25.52 -15.23
N GLN A 102 3.99 -25.18 -15.67
CA GLN A 102 3.01 -26.18 -16.12
C GLN A 102 3.46 -26.88 -17.41
N GLN A 103 4.16 -26.18 -18.31
CA GLN A 103 4.78 -26.81 -19.49
C GLN A 103 5.96 -27.73 -19.11
N GLN A 104 6.74 -27.40 -18.07
CA GLN A 104 7.82 -28.25 -17.55
C GLN A 104 7.32 -29.39 -16.64
N GLN A 105 6.30 -29.17 -15.80
CA GLN A 105 5.74 -30.15 -14.87
C GLN A 105 4.90 -31.23 -15.56
N GLN A 106 4.31 -30.93 -16.74
CA GLN A 106 3.76 -31.99 -17.60
C GLN A 106 4.83 -32.99 -18.06
N GLN A 107 6.13 -32.65 -17.98
CA GLN A 107 7.24 -33.58 -18.24
C GLN A 107 7.74 -34.29 -16.97
N GLU A 108 7.39 -33.84 -15.76
CA GLU A 108 8.01 -34.34 -14.50
C GLU A 108 7.06 -34.97 -13.46
N GLN A 109 5.73 -34.75 -13.52
CA GLN A 109 4.81 -35.29 -12.50
C GLN A 109 4.35 -36.74 -12.74
N GLN A 110 5.32 -37.66 -12.71
CA GLN A 110 5.07 -39.05 -12.35
C GLN A 110 5.34 -39.36 -10.86
N GLN A 111 5.72 -38.38 -10.03
CA GLN A 111 5.90 -38.61 -8.59
C GLN A 111 5.29 -37.51 -7.72
N GLN A 112 4.49 -37.98 -6.77
CA GLN A 112 3.67 -37.23 -5.82
C GLN A 112 4.50 -36.42 -4.84
N GLN A 113 4.11 -35.16 -4.61
CA GLN A 113 4.22 -34.47 -3.32
C GLN A 113 3.31 -33.22 -3.32
N ALA A 114 2.75 -32.89 -2.16
CA ALA A 114 1.78 -31.81 -1.99
C ALA A 114 2.38 -30.44 -2.37
N GLU A 115 1.65 -29.68 -3.19
CA GLU A 115 1.98 -28.31 -3.58
C GLU A 115 2.05 -27.40 -2.34
N PRO A 116 3.18 -26.73 -2.05
CA PRO A 116 3.19 -25.69 -1.03
C PRO A 116 2.29 -24.53 -1.49
N LEU A 117 1.48 -24.00 -0.57
CA LEU A 117 0.71 -22.76 -0.77
C LEU A 117 1.70 -21.64 -1.14
N GLN A 118 1.81 -21.32 -2.43
CA GLN A 118 2.72 -20.30 -2.95
C GLN A 118 2.22 -18.90 -2.56
N GLN A 119 3.10 -18.13 -1.90
CA GLN A 119 2.81 -16.81 -1.36
C GLN A 119 3.11 -15.69 -2.38
N PRO A 120 2.38 -14.56 -2.37
CA PRO A 120 2.66 -13.46 -3.27
C PRO A 120 3.99 -12.76 -2.91
N ALA A 121 4.75 -12.37 -3.93
CA ALA A 121 5.95 -11.55 -3.71
C ALA A 121 5.51 -10.10 -3.47
N ALA A 122 5.73 -9.59 -2.25
CA ALA A 122 5.31 -8.27 -1.81
C ALA A 122 6.48 -7.38 -1.36
N LEU A 123 6.51 -6.14 -1.84
CA LEU A 123 7.49 -5.11 -1.51
C LEU A 123 6.82 -3.91 -0.86
N VAL A 124 7.50 -3.29 0.11
CA VAL A 124 7.08 -2.06 0.76
C VAL A 124 8.02 -0.94 0.36
N TRP A 125 7.44 0.16 -0.12
CA TRP A 125 8.13 1.41 -0.38
C TRP A 125 7.67 2.44 0.65
N ASP A 126 8.45 2.59 1.71
CA ASP A 126 8.27 3.61 2.74
C ASP A 126 9.37 4.66 2.58
N LEU A 127 9.00 5.92 2.33
CA LEU A 127 9.94 7.04 2.19
C LEU A 127 10.51 7.53 3.53
N ASP A 128 9.93 7.12 4.64
CA ASP A 128 10.33 7.49 6.00
C ASP A 128 11.05 6.36 6.76
N THR A 129 11.12 5.13 6.22
CA THR A 129 11.90 4.06 6.87
C THR A 129 13.42 4.23 6.70
N VAL A 130 14.21 3.68 7.63
CA VAL A 130 15.66 3.45 7.50
C VAL A 130 16.00 2.07 6.92
N LEU A 131 15.00 1.23 6.66
CA LEU A 131 15.17 -0.02 5.92
C LEU A 131 15.53 0.24 4.44
N ALA A 132 15.87 -0.83 3.72
CA ALA A 132 16.10 -0.78 2.28
C ALA A 132 14.88 -0.19 1.54
N PHE A 133 15.14 0.41 0.38
CA PHE A 133 14.10 1.05 -0.43
C PHE A 133 14.10 0.49 -1.86
N PRO A 134 13.05 -0.26 -2.26
CA PRO A 134 12.07 -0.92 -1.39
C PRO A 134 12.70 -2.00 -0.50
N CYS A 135 11.94 -2.50 0.47
CA CYS A 135 12.25 -3.72 1.23
C CYS A 135 11.13 -4.76 1.05
N SER A 136 11.37 -6.02 1.41
CA SER A 136 10.32 -7.03 1.36
C SER A 136 9.26 -6.77 2.44
N PHE A 137 8.00 -7.15 2.18
CA PHE A 137 6.95 -7.04 3.19
C PHE A 137 7.28 -7.82 4.45
N GLN A 138 7.88 -9.02 4.33
CA GLN A 138 8.34 -9.80 5.47
C GLN A 138 9.34 -9.01 6.34
N GLN A 139 10.33 -8.36 5.72
CA GLN A 139 11.30 -7.54 6.45
C GLN A 139 10.62 -6.35 7.13
N TYR A 140 9.71 -5.68 6.44
CA TYR A 140 8.97 -4.53 6.97
C TYR A 140 8.07 -4.93 8.15
N ALA A 141 7.33 -6.03 8.04
CA ALA A 141 6.48 -6.57 9.09
C ALA A 141 7.29 -6.90 10.36
N GLN A 142 8.42 -7.57 10.20
CA GLN A 142 9.26 -7.97 11.33
C GLN A 142 9.99 -6.79 11.99
N GLN A 143 10.47 -5.83 11.21
CA GLN A 143 11.39 -4.80 11.73
C GLN A 143 10.73 -3.44 11.97
N ALA A 144 9.79 -3.03 11.11
CA ALA A 144 9.11 -1.75 11.22
C ALA A 144 7.76 -1.89 11.95
N LEU A 145 7.02 -2.98 11.69
CA LEU A 145 5.78 -3.28 12.41
C LEU A 145 6.02 -4.12 13.68
N ALA A 146 7.18 -4.78 13.81
CA ALA A 146 7.51 -5.62 14.96
C ALA A 146 6.45 -6.70 15.28
N THR A 147 5.80 -7.25 14.24
CA THR A 147 4.67 -8.20 14.38
C THR A 147 5.01 -9.46 15.18
N ASP A 148 6.25 -9.92 15.09
CA ASP A 148 6.69 -11.17 15.73
C ASP A 148 7.25 -10.93 17.15
N SER A 149 7.46 -9.67 17.53
CA SER A 149 8.23 -9.29 18.73
C SER A 149 7.38 -8.71 19.85
N MET A 150 6.17 -8.21 19.57
CA MET A 150 5.33 -7.62 20.59
C MET A 150 3.84 -7.68 20.26
N VAL A 151 3.03 -7.81 21.31
CA VAL A 151 1.59 -7.56 21.26
C VAL A 151 1.35 -6.12 21.69
N LEU A 152 0.78 -5.32 20.80
CA LEU A 152 0.46 -3.93 21.10
C LEU A 152 -0.78 -3.84 21.99
N ALA A 153 -0.77 -2.89 22.93
CA ALA A 153 -1.99 -2.56 23.66
C ALA A 153 -3.07 -2.05 22.68
N PRO A 154 -4.38 -2.25 22.95
CA PRO A 154 -5.44 -1.96 21.98
C PRO A 154 -5.42 -0.55 21.42
N GLN A 155 -5.04 0.46 22.21
CA GLN A 155 -4.92 1.85 21.76
C GLN A 155 -3.80 2.09 20.75
N TYR A 156 -2.83 1.18 20.66
CA TYR A 156 -1.71 1.22 19.71
C TYR A 156 -1.87 0.22 18.55
N ALA A 157 -2.90 -0.63 18.60
CA ALA A 157 -3.14 -1.62 17.56
C ALA A 157 -3.34 -0.93 16.21
N ARG A 158 -2.73 -1.47 15.15
CA ARG A 158 -2.75 -0.87 13.81
C ARG A 158 -3.88 -1.45 12.97
N CYS A 159 -4.53 -0.55 12.25
CA CYS A 159 -5.41 -0.86 11.13
C CYS A 159 -4.76 -0.37 9.83
N TYR A 160 -5.09 -1.05 8.74
CA TYR A 160 -4.47 -0.86 7.44
C TYR A 160 -5.56 -0.64 6.40
N ARG A 161 -5.68 0.57 5.88
CA ARG A 161 -6.56 0.86 4.75
C ARG A 161 -5.80 0.66 3.44
N ILE A 162 -6.23 -0.33 2.66
CA ILE A 162 -5.64 -0.73 1.39
C ILE A 162 -6.43 -0.10 0.25
N VAL A 163 -5.79 0.76 -0.54
CA VAL A 163 -6.40 1.43 -1.70
C VAL A 163 -5.59 1.11 -2.94
N ALA A 164 -6.21 0.56 -3.98
CA ALA A 164 -5.52 0.35 -5.25
C ALA A 164 -5.02 1.68 -5.85
N ALA A 165 -3.85 1.67 -6.50
CA ALA A 165 -3.20 2.88 -6.96
C ALA A 165 -4.04 3.68 -7.97
N GLY A 166 -4.73 3.01 -8.89
CA GLY A 166 -5.61 3.66 -9.87
C GLY A 166 -6.69 4.52 -9.20
N PRO A 167 -7.59 3.92 -8.38
CA PRO A 167 -8.55 4.66 -7.57
C PRO A 167 -7.94 5.76 -6.70
N PHE A 168 -6.82 5.49 -6.02
CA PHE A 168 -6.16 6.48 -5.17
C PHE A 168 -5.72 7.71 -5.97
N LEU A 169 -5.03 7.51 -7.10
CA LEU A 169 -4.52 8.59 -7.95
C LEU A 169 -5.62 9.45 -8.57
N GLN A 170 -6.81 8.89 -8.79
CA GLN A 170 -7.97 9.60 -9.34
C GLN A 170 -8.77 10.36 -8.27
N ARG A 171 -8.84 9.82 -7.05
CA ARG A 171 -9.80 10.25 -6.03
C ARG A 171 -9.17 10.95 -4.83
N PHE A 172 -7.86 10.80 -4.60
CA PHE A 172 -7.21 11.44 -3.47
C PHE A 172 -7.16 12.96 -3.64
N ALA A 173 -7.49 13.68 -2.58
CA ALA A 173 -7.38 15.13 -2.50
C ALA A 173 -6.97 15.58 -1.08
N SER A 174 -6.05 16.54 -1.03
CA SER A 174 -5.60 17.19 0.20
C SER A 174 -5.39 18.66 -0.05
N ASP A 175 -6.11 19.51 0.69
CA ASP A 175 -5.89 20.96 0.73
C ASP A 175 -4.81 21.37 1.76
N ARG A 176 -4.23 20.37 2.44
CA ARG A 176 -3.22 20.50 3.51
C ARG A 176 -3.70 21.27 4.75
N SER A 177 -5.00 21.54 4.88
CA SER A 177 -5.56 22.28 6.02
C SER A 177 -5.29 21.62 7.36
N HIS A 178 -5.21 20.28 7.40
CA HIS A 178 -4.86 19.51 8.60
C HIS A 178 -3.45 19.81 9.15
N MET A 179 -2.56 20.35 8.32
CA MET A 179 -1.21 20.77 8.70
C MET A 179 -1.12 22.24 9.12
N ARG A 180 -2.24 22.97 9.13
CA ARG A 180 -2.28 24.36 9.61
C ARG A 180 -2.62 24.38 11.10
N ARG A 181 -1.79 25.09 11.87
CA ARG A 181 -2.07 25.42 13.26
C ARG A 181 -3.17 26.49 13.36
N PRO A 182 -3.82 26.66 14.53
CA PRO A 182 -4.83 27.70 14.73
C PRO A 182 -4.35 29.13 14.48
N ASP A 183 -3.05 29.40 14.63
CA ASP A 183 -2.43 30.70 14.35
C ASP A 183 -2.12 30.93 12.86
N GLY A 184 -2.46 29.95 11.99
CA GLY A 184 -2.21 29.99 10.55
C GLY A 184 -0.81 29.53 10.13
N SER A 185 0.09 29.23 11.08
CA SER A 185 1.41 28.66 10.80
C SER A 185 1.32 27.18 10.42
N TRP A 186 2.36 26.66 9.76
CA TRP A 186 2.43 25.26 9.34
C TRP A 186 3.04 24.37 10.42
N SER A 187 2.41 23.23 10.72
CA SER A 187 2.95 22.21 11.63
C SER A 187 4.28 21.65 11.13
N SER A 188 4.39 21.45 9.82
CA SER A 188 5.59 21.14 9.04
C SER A 188 5.55 21.94 7.72
N PRO A 189 6.69 22.39 7.15
CA PRO A 189 6.68 23.13 5.88
C PRO A 189 5.99 22.33 4.76
N PRO A 190 5.03 22.93 4.02
CA PRO A 190 4.30 22.23 2.99
C PRO A 190 5.16 21.98 1.75
N PRO A 191 4.80 20.99 0.90
CA PRO A 191 5.44 20.80 -0.38
C PRO A 191 5.32 22.04 -1.29
N GLY A 192 6.34 22.29 -2.11
CA GLY A 192 6.41 23.47 -2.99
C GLY A 192 5.49 23.43 -4.22
N TYR A 193 4.86 22.29 -4.51
CA TYR A 193 3.91 22.13 -5.61
C TYR A 193 2.45 22.36 -5.14
N PRO A 194 1.51 22.66 -6.06
CA PRO A 194 0.10 22.88 -5.73
C PRO A 194 -0.55 21.71 -4.99
N CYS A 195 -1.58 21.98 -4.19
CA CYS A 195 -2.37 20.94 -3.52
C CYS A 195 -2.94 19.93 -4.53
N ILE A 196 -3.01 18.66 -4.12
CA ILE A 196 -3.56 17.59 -4.94
C ILE A 196 -5.09 17.66 -4.87
N ALA A 197 -5.74 17.77 -6.02
CA ALA A 197 -7.18 17.70 -6.16
C ALA A 197 -7.59 16.41 -6.89
N ALA A 198 -8.75 15.86 -6.51
CA ALA A 198 -9.33 14.70 -7.16
C ALA A 198 -9.91 15.08 -8.53
N HIS A 199 -10.07 14.08 -9.40
CA HIS A 199 -10.62 14.26 -10.74
C HIS A 199 -12.07 14.78 -10.75
N ASP A 200 -12.83 14.51 -9.68
CA ASP A 200 -14.21 14.97 -9.50
C ASP A 200 -14.30 16.41 -8.95
N GLY A 201 -13.16 17.09 -8.77
CA GLY A 201 -13.09 18.44 -8.23
C GLY A 201 -13.05 18.49 -6.69
N CYS A 202 -13.09 17.35 -5.99
CA CYS A 202 -12.88 17.33 -4.54
C CYS A 202 -11.48 17.89 -4.21
N THR A 203 -11.42 18.82 -3.26
CA THR A 203 -10.17 19.47 -2.84
C THR A 203 -9.61 18.91 -1.53
N ASN A 204 -10.43 18.20 -0.74
CA ASN A 204 -10.00 17.63 0.52
C ASN A 204 -10.88 16.43 0.92
N ASN A 205 -10.30 15.24 0.94
CA ASN A 205 -10.92 14.02 1.44
C ASN A 205 -9.95 13.10 2.18
N LEU A 206 -8.79 13.63 2.61
CA LEU A 206 -7.79 12.89 3.38
C LEU A 206 -8.39 12.19 4.59
N HIS A 207 -9.35 12.83 5.28
CA HIS A 207 -10.03 12.25 6.43
C HIS A 207 -10.72 10.91 6.10
N CYS A 208 -11.26 10.73 4.89
CA CYS A 208 -11.87 9.46 4.46
C CYS A 208 -10.84 8.33 4.29
N PHE A 209 -9.58 8.67 4.02
CA PHE A 209 -8.47 7.71 3.91
C PHE A 209 -7.80 7.43 5.26
N ARG A 210 -7.78 8.41 6.17
CA ARG A 210 -7.24 8.24 7.52
C ARG A 210 -8.20 7.48 8.44
N ASP A 211 -9.50 7.67 8.25
CA ASP A 211 -10.54 6.99 9.04
C ASP A 211 -10.45 5.47 8.85
N MET A 212 -10.35 4.73 9.96
CA MET A 212 -10.28 3.27 10.00
C MET A 212 -11.62 2.64 10.41
N GLY A 213 -12.68 3.44 10.53
CA GLY A 213 -14.05 2.98 10.76
C GLY A 213 -14.62 2.19 9.58
N THR A 214 -15.53 1.26 9.89
CA THR A 214 -16.20 0.39 8.90
C THR A 214 -17.26 1.10 8.05
N ASP A 215 -17.61 2.35 8.38
CA ASP A 215 -18.73 3.08 7.78
C ASP A 215 -18.45 3.64 6.37
N THR A 216 -17.27 3.38 5.78
CA THR A 216 -16.94 3.83 4.42
C THR A 216 -17.76 3.18 3.28
N LEU A 217 -18.66 2.23 3.57
CA LEU A 217 -19.59 1.64 2.59
C LEU A 217 -20.89 2.45 2.39
N ASP A 218 -21.26 3.34 3.31
CA ASP A 218 -22.60 3.96 3.31
C ASP A 218 -22.82 5.06 2.28
N HIS A 219 -21.77 5.59 1.65
CA HIS A 219 -21.92 6.61 0.60
C HIS A 219 -22.10 6.05 -0.81
N ALA A 220 -21.68 4.80 -1.08
CA ALA A 220 -21.86 4.17 -2.39
C ALA A 220 -23.28 3.60 -2.58
N ALA A 221 -23.96 3.23 -1.49
CA ALA A 221 -25.29 2.63 -1.53
C ALA A 221 -26.44 3.64 -1.80
N ARG A 222 -26.16 4.95 -1.80
CA ARG A 222 -27.17 6.00 -2.01
C ARG A 222 -27.31 6.43 -3.48
N GLU A 223 -26.43 5.99 -4.36
CA GLU A 223 -26.51 6.19 -5.81
C GLU A 223 -26.66 4.82 -6.50
N GLY A 224 -27.90 4.50 -6.87
CA GLY A 224 -28.31 3.14 -7.19
C GLY A 224 -27.77 2.56 -8.50
N THR A 225 -27.68 1.23 -8.53
CA THR A 225 -27.92 0.43 -9.74
C THR A 225 -28.62 -0.87 -9.35
N SER A 226 -29.88 -0.99 -9.77
CA SER A 226 -30.57 -2.27 -9.92
C SER A 226 -30.01 -2.98 -11.15
N ASN A 227 -29.19 -4.01 -10.97
CA ASN A 227 -29.20 -5.18 -11.86
C ASN A 227 -28.38 -6.34 -11.27
N GLY A 228 -28.97 -7.53 -11.35
CA GLY A 228 -28.55 -8.73 -10.62
C GLY A 228 -27.09 -9.13 -10.79
N GLY A 229 -26.41 -9.23 -9.65
CA GLY A 229 -25.14 -9.91 -9.43
C GLY A 229 -25.02 -10.19 -7.94
N ILE A 230 -24.85 -11.46 -7.58
CA ILE A 230 -24.61 -12.05 -6.23
C ILE A 230 -25.05 -11.16 -5.05
N ALA A 231 -26.24 -11.44 -4.52
CA ALA A 231 -26.73 -10.82 -3.30
C ALA A 231 -25.92 -11.30 -2.08
N TRP A 232 -25.12 -10.40 -1.51
CA TRP A 232 -24.56 -10.53 -0.17
C TRP A 232 -25.62 -10.07 0.85
N PRO A 233 -25.73 -10.70 2.03
CA PRO A 233 -26.88 -10.53 2.90
C PRO A 233 -27.04 -9.05 3.30
N ALA A 234 -28.27 -8.56 3.13
CA ALA A 234 -28.66 -7.23 3.53
C ALA A 234 -28.31 -6.96 5.00
N ALA A 235 -27.83 -5.74 5.25
CA ALA A 235 -27.45 -5.23 6.56
C ALA A 235 -28.48 -5.61 7.65
N GLY A 236 -28.04 -6.45 8.58
CA GLY A 236 -28.70 -6.57 9.88
C GLY A 236 -28.58 -5.23 10.62
N ARG A 237 -29.53 -4.95 11.52
CA ARG A 237 -29.63 -3.70 12.30
C ARG A 237 -28.51 -3.57 13.34
N SER A 238 -27.29 -3.43 12.87
CA SER A 238 -26.08 -2.98 13.56
C SER A 238 -25.02 -2.94 12.46
N GLY A 239 -24.64 -1.74 12.00
CA GLY A 239 -23.73 -1.51 10.87
C GLY A 239 -22.39 -2.20 11.03
N MET A 240 -22.32 -3.48 10.69
CA MET A 240 -21.18 -4.34 10.91
C MET A 240 -20.92 -5.13 9.63
N THR A 241 -20.15 -4.54 8.72
CA THR A 241 -19.40 -5.33 7.73
C THR A 241 -18.05 -5.65 8.34
N VAL A 242 -18.06 -6.64 9.22
CA VAL A 242 -16.85 -7.29 9.72
C VAL A 242 -16.75 -8.61 9.00
N CYS A 243 -15.64 -8.84 8.28
CA CYS A 243 -15.28 -10.16 7.76
C CYS A 243 -14.92 -11.07 8.95
N TYR A 244 -15.91 -11.55 9.71
CA TYR A 244 -15.71 -12.62 10.68
C TYR A 244 -15.53 -13.93 9.91
N GLY A 245 -14.31 -14.46 9.87
CA GLY A 245 -14.09 -15.91 9.73
C GLY A 245 -13.49 -16.45 8.44
N MET A 246 -13.04 -15.64 7.48
CA MET A 246 -12.16 -16.11 6.39
C MET A 246 -11.02 -15.12 6.20
N VAL A 247 -9.78 -15.62 6.24
CA VAL A 247 -8.64 -14.89 5.70
C VAL A 247 -8.93 -14.70 4.22
N ALA A 248 -9.30 -13.49 3.82
CA ALA A 248 -9.49 -13.16 2.42
C ALA A 248 -8.16 -13.37 1.70
N SER A 249 -8.16 -14.08 0.57
CA SER A 249 -6.95 -14.20 -0.24
C SER A 249 -6.48 -12.81 -0.66
N TRP A 250 -5.19 -12.65 -0.99
CA TRP A 250 -4.71 -11.37 -1.53
C TRP A 250 -5.50 -10.96 -2.79
N GLN A 251 -5.95 -11.93 -3.59
CA GLN A 251 -6.79 -11.69 -4.76
C GLN A 251 -8.14 -11.05 -4.38
N ASP A 252 -8.80 -11.53 -3.33
CA ASP A 252 -10.05 -10.97 -2.84
C ASP A 252 -9.84 -9.55 -2.29
N ILE A 253 -8.79 -9.36 -1.48
CA ILE A 253 -8.37 -8.05 -0.94
C ILE A 253 -8.11 -7.05 -2.07
N SER A 254 -7.33 -7.44 -3.07
CA SER A 254 -6.98 -6.62 -4.22
C SER A 254 -8.22 -6.22 -5.03
N SER A 255 -9.16 -7.15 -5.24
CA SER A 255 -10.42 -6.90 -5.95
C SER A 255 -11.30 -5.90 -5.21
N LEU A 256 -11.47 -6.07 -3.89
CA LEU A 256 -12.23 -5.15 -3.06
C LEU A 256 -11.57 -3.77 -2.98
N ALA A 257 -10.26 -3.70 -2.74
CA ALA A 257 -9.50 -2.46 -2.69
C ALA A 257 -9.59 -1.65 -4.01
N SER A 258 -9.81 -2.33 -5.14
CA SER A 258 -10.00 -1.71 -6.45
C SER A 258 -11.41 -1.16 -6.68
N SER A 259 -12.43 -1.77 -6.06
CA SER A 259 -13.83 -1.40 -6.24
C SER A 259 -14.32 -0.37 -5.21
N CYS A 260 -13.80 -0.40 -3.98
CA CYS A 260 -14.20 0.52 -2.92
C CYS A 260 -13.68 1.95 -3.16
N LYS A 261 -14.50 2.96 -2.84
CA LYS A 261 -14.15 4.39 -3.05
C LYS A 261 -12.85 4.77 -2.33
N TYR A 262 -12.75 4.37 -1.06
CA TYR A 262 -11.63 4.65 -0.16
C TYR A 262 -10.88 3.37 0.22
N GLY A 263 -10.94 2.32 -0.60
CA GLY A 263 -10.33 1.03 -0.29
C GLY A 263 -11.02 0.27 0.84
N ILE A 264 -10.32 -0.74 1.38
CA ILE A 264 -10.80 -1.60 2.47
C ILE A 264 -9.91 -1.48 3.71
N VAL A 265 -10.45 -1.74 4.90
CA VAL A 265 -9.69 -1.73 6.15
C VAL A 265 -9.43 -3.16 6.60
N LEU A 266 -8.17 -3.46 6.94
CA LEU A 266 -7.71 -4.73 7.47
C LEU A 266 -7.07 -4.52 8.85
N ASN A 267 -7.17 -5.51 9.72
CA ASN A 267 -6.30 -5.60 10.89
C ASN A 267 -4.95 -6.24 10.52
N GLU A 268 -4.03 -6.26 11.49
CA GLU A 268 -2.69 -6.82 11.31
C GLU A 268 -2.69 -8.30 10.90
N GLN A 269 -3.52 -9.13 11.55
CA GLN A 269 -3.63 -10.55 11.25
C GLN A 269 -4.11 -10.79 9.82
N GLN A 270 -5.10 -10.03 9.36
CA GLN A 270 -5.63 -10.12 8.00
C GLN A 270 -4.58 -9.73 6.96
N LEU A 271 -3.86 -8.61 7.17
CA LEU A 271 -2.84 -8.14 6.23
C LEU A 271 -1.65 -9.11 6.17
N VAL A 272 -1.10 -9.49 7.32
CA VAL A 272 0.04 -10.41 7.42
C VAL A 272 -0.32 -11.79 6.88
N GLY A 273 -1.49 -12.31 7.25
CA GLY A 273 -1.96 -13.61 6.75
C GLY A 273 -2.14 -13.63 5.24
N ALA A 274 -2.69 -12.57 4.65
CA ALA A 274 -2.87 -12.48 3.20
C ALA A 274 -1.56 -12.38 2.41
N LEU A 275 -0.53 -11.75 2.98
CA LEU A 275 0.75 -11.49 2.29
C LEU A 275 1.84 -12.53 2.57
N LEU A 276 1.86 -13.12 3.77
CA LEU A 276 2.88 -14.06 4.22
C LEU A 276 2.34 -15.48 4.47
N GLY A 277 1.03 -15.71 4.27
CA GLY A 277 0.43 -17.05 4.42
C GLY A 277 0.56 -17.65 5.83
N VAL A 278 0.79 -16.83 6.85
CA VAL A 278 0.92 -17.26 8.25
C VAL A 278 -0.39 -16.97 8.97
N GLU A 279 -1.00 -17.96 9.61
CA GLU A 279 -1.91 -17.65 10.72
C GLU A 279 -1.05 -17.07 11.84
N ALA A 280 -1.17 -15.76 12.08
CA ALA A 280 -0.46 -15.12 13.19
C ALA A 280 -0.93 -15.78 14.50
N VAL A 281 0.02 -16.30 15.26
CA VAL A 281 -0.17 -17.05 16.52
C VAL A 281 -0.79 -16.19 17.62
#